data_AF-A0A838FHN4-F1
#
_entry.id   AF-A0A838FHN4-F1
#
_cell.length_a   1.000
_cell.length_b   1.000
_cell.length_c   1.000
_cell.angle_alpha   90.00
_cell.angle_beta   90.00
_cell.angle_gamma   90.00
#
_symmetry.space_group_name_H-M   'P 1'
#
loop_
_entity.id
_entity.type
_entity.pdbx_description
1 polymer ?
#
loop_
_entity_poly.entity_id
_entity_poly.type
_entity_poly.pdbx_seq_one_letter_code
_entity_poly.pdbx_strand_id
1 'polypeptide(L)' 'MSILKEFKEFIIRGNVIDLAIALLIGVAFGKIISSFVNDIIMPPLSLLI' A
#
# COMPACT_ATOMS: atom_id res chain seq x y z
N MET A 1 -10.50 3.04 33.06
CA MET A 1 -9.55 2.50 32.06
C MET A 1 -10.33 1.71 31.03
N SER A 2 -10.64 2.32 29.90
CA SER A 2 -11.28 1.64 28.77
C SER A 2 -10.29 1.68 27.62
N ILE A 3 -9.76 0.52 27.25
CA ILE A 3 -8.79 0.30 26.18
C ILE A 3 -9.19 0.99 24.88
N LEU A 4 -10.49 1.14 24.60
CA LEU A 4 -10.99 1.84 23.42
C LEU A 4 -10.67 3.34 23.41
N LYS A 5 -10.60 3.99 24.58
CA LYS A 5 -10.20 5.40 24.68
C LYS A 5 -8.70 5.58 24.49
N GLU A 6 -7.90 4.72 25.13
CA GLU A 6 -6.45 4.72 25.00
C GLU A 6 -6.00 4.37 23.57
N PHE A 7 -6.70 3.44 22.90
CA PHE A 7 -6.46 3.09 21.51
C PHE A 7 -6.84 4.23 20.55
N LYS A 8 -7.95 4.93 20.81
CA LYS A 8 -8.33 6.12 20.05
C LYS A 8 -7.27 7.22 20.18
N GLU A 9 -6.80 7.49 21.39
CA GLU A 9 -5.69 8.44 21.62
C GLU A 9 -4.37 7.96 20.99
N PHE A 10 -4.11 6.66 20.94
CA PHE A 10 -2.95 6.09 20.28
C PHE A 10 -2.99 6.30 18.76
N ILE A 11 -4.14 6.05 18.11
CA ILE A 11 -4.28 6.25 16.66
C ILE A 11 -4.26 7.72 16.30
N ILE A 12 -4.85 8.62 17.11
CA ILE A 12 -4.86 10.06 16.82
C ILE A 12 -3.43 10.67 16.78
N ARG A 13 -2.42 9.95 17.25
CA ARG A 13 -1.02 10.33 17.03
C ARG A 13 -0.72 10.32 15.54
N GLY A 14 -0.51 11.50 14.95
CA GLY A 14 -0.27 11.67 13.51
C GLY A 14 0.76 10.70 12.93
N ASN A 15 1.88 10.48 13.63
CA ASN A 15 2.93 9.54 13.21
C ASN A 15 2.43 8.10 12.96
N VAL A 16 1.42 7.61 13.70
CA VAL A 16 0.88 6.24 13.53
C VAL A 16 -0.06 6.17 12.32
N ILE A 17 -0.89 7.19 12.12
CA ILE A 17 -1.78 7.28 10.97
C ILE A 17 -0.97 7.39 9.68
N ASP A 18 0.04 8.26 9.65
CA ASP A 18 0.87 8.49 8.48
C ASP A 18 1.65 7.21 8.08
N LEU A 19 2.17 6.48 9.08
CA LEU A 19 2.81 5.18 8.88
C LEU A 19 1.82 4.13 8.32
N ALA A 20 0.59 4.09 8.84
CA ALA A 20 -0.43 3.16 8.37
C ALA A 20 -0.85 3.47 6.92
N ILE A 21 -0.98 4.74 6.57
CA ILE A 21 -1.29 5.19 5.20
C ILE A 21 -0.14 4.82 4.25
N ALA A 22 1.12 5.05 4.65
CA ALA A 22 2.29 4.69 3.84
C ALA A 22 2.34 3.19 3.53
N LEU A 23 2.07 2.35 4.54
CA LEU A 23 2.01 0.90 4.36
C LEU A 23 0.86 0.47 3.44
N LEU A 24 -0.33 1.02 3.63
CA LEU A 24 -1.51 0.73 2.79
C LEU A 24 -1.26 1.07 1.32
N ILE A 25 -0.66 2.23 1.05
CA ILE A 25 -0.29 2.64 -0.30
C ILE A 25 0.78 1.69 -0.86
N GLY A 26 1.82 1.36 -0.10
CA GLY A 26 2.87 0.44 -0.53
C GLY A 26 2.34 -0.94 -0.93
N VAL A 27 1.41 -1.49 -0.15
CA VAL A 27 0.78 -2.79 -0.43
C VAL A 27 -0.13 -2.72 -1.65
N ALA A 28 -0.94 -1.66 -1.78
CA ALA A 28 -1.83 -1.50 -2.93
C ALA A 28 -1.07 -1.24 -4.24
N PHE A 29 0.03 -0.48 -4.18
CA PHE A 29 0.81 -0.08 -5.35
C PHE A 29 1.51 -1.26 -6.04
N GLY A 30 1.87 -2.31 -5.30
CA GLY A 30 2.45 -3.52 -5.88
C GLY A 30 1.55 -4.20 -6.92
N LYS A 31 0.23 -4.23 -6.69
CA LYS A 31 -0.73 -4.75 -7.68
C LYS A 31 -0.81 -3.88 -8.93
N ILE A 32 -0.73 -2.56 -8.77
CA ILE A 32 -0.74 -1.61 -9.90
C ILE A 32 0.49 -1.82 -10.77
N ILE A 33 1.67 -1.93 -10.16
CA ILE A 33 2.92 -2.22 -10.88
C ILE A 33 2.86 -3.59 -11.55
N SER A 34 2.32 -4.62 -10.89
CA SER A 34 2.22 -5.96 -11.46
C SER A 34 1.32 -6.01 -12.69
N SER A 35 0.15 -5.35 -12.65
CA SER A 35 -0.74 -5.22 -13.80
C SER A 35 -0.07 -4.40 -14.91
N PHE A 36 0.58 -3.29 -14.58
CA PHE A 36 1.32 -2.49 -15.57
C PHE A 36 2.41 -3.30 -16.28
N VAL A 37 3.18 -4.09 -15.55
CA VAL A 37 4.22 -4.94 -16.13
C VAL A 37 3.62 -6.04 -17.01
N ASN A 38 2.58 -6.73 -16.54
CA ASN A 38 1.98 -7.83 -17.29
C ASN A 38 1.21 -7.38 -18.53
N ASP A 39 0.52 -6.24 -18.45
CA ASP A 39 -0.40 -5.81 -19.49
C ASP A 39 0.26 -4.89 -20.53
N ILE A 40 1.33 -4.16 -20.16
CA ILE A 40 2.00 -3.20 -21.04
C ILE A 40 3.42 -3.62 -21.40
N ILE A 41 4.18 -4.19 -20.46
CA ILE A 41 5.60 -4.52 -20.69
C ILE A 41 5.78 -5.94 -21.24
N MET A 42 5.05 -6.93 -20.74
CA MET A 42 5.18 -8.31 -21.21
C MET A 42 4.81 -8.53 -22.68
N PRO A 43 3.77 -7.91 -23.28
CA PRO A 43 3.40 -8.19 -24.68
C PRO A 43 4.51 -7.81 -25.67
N PRO A 44 5.15 -6.62 -25.58
CA PRO A 44 6.32 -6.28 -26.41
C PRO A 44 7.54 -7.16 -26.12
N LEU A 45 7.81 -7.50 -24.85
CA LEU A 45 8.93 -8.37 -24.50
C LEU A 45 8.76 -9.80 -25.03
N SER A 46 7.53 -10.32 -25.01
CA SER A 46 7.15 -11.63 -25.55
C SER A 46 7.30 -11.73 -27.06
N LEU A 47 7.29 -10.61 -27.78
CA LEU A 47 7.46 -10.57 -29.24
C LEU A 47 8.94 -10.41 -29.64
N LEU A 48 9.81 -10.05 -28.69
CA LEU A 48 11.25 -9.82 -28.91
C LEU A 48 12.12 -11.04 -28.56
N ILE A 49 11.60 -11.95 -27.72
CA ILE A 49 12.19 -13.27 -27.42
C ILE A 49 11.51 -14.34 -28.27
#